data_AF-A0A182G1K6-F1
#
_entry.id   AF-A0A182G1K6-F1
#
_cell.length_a   1.000
_cell.length_b   1.000
_cell.length_c   1.000
_cell.angle_alpha   90.00
_cell.angle_beta   90.00
_cell.angle_gamma   90.00
#
_symmetry.space_group_name_H-M   'P 1'
#
loop_
_entity.id
_entity.type
_entity.pdbx_description
1 polymer ?
#
loop_
_entity_poly.entity_id
_entity_poly.type
_entity_poly.pdbx_seq_one_letter_code
_entity_poly.pdbx_strand_id
1 'polypeptide(L)' 'MGESAHSERQTRTISKVAYAKWKPGEPSGGDEHCVVLHYWQDMGFMWTWNDGHCVTELTAICEPIENVSCIEQFK' A
#
# COMPACT_ATOMS: atom_id res chain seq x y z
N MET A 1 -37.84 1.84 11.62
CA MET A 1 -37.10 1.81 10.34
C MET A 1 -35.85 2.63 10.55
N GLY A 2 -34.77 1.98 11.00
CA GLY A 2 -33.47 2.61 11.24
C GLY A 2 -32.44 1.76 10.53
N GLU A 3 -31.69 2.38 9.63
CA GLU A 3 -30.81 1.72 8.68
C GLU A 3 -29.64 1.02 9.38
N SER A 4 -29.38 -0.22 8.96
CA SER A 4 -28.20 -0.99 9.32
C SER A 4 -26.94 -0.22 8.91
N ALA A 5 -26.12 0.17 9.87
CA ALA A 5 -24.74 0.52 9.61
C ALA A 5 -24.03 -0.75 9.12
N HIS A 6 -23.94 -0.90 7.79
CA HIS A 6 -23.10 -1.93 7.19
C HIS A 6 -21.67 -1.67 7.68
N SER A 7 -21.15 -2.62 8.44
CA SER A 7 -19.72 -2.73 8.73
C SER A 7 -19.00 -3.02 7.41
N GLU A 8 -18.65 -1.96 6.68
CA GLU A 8 -17.69 -2.06 5.59
C GLU A 8 -16.31 -2.23 6.25
N ARG A 9 -15.70 -3.40 6.09
CA ARG A 9 -14.29 -3.59 6.43
C ARG A 9 -13.50 -2.58 5.60
N GLN A 10 -13.04 -1.52 6.24
CA GLN A 10 -12.22 -0.52 5.57
C GLN A 10 -10.83 -1.12 5.35
N THR A 11 -10.61 -1.70 4.17
CA THR A 11 -9.38 -2.43 3.80
C THR A 11 -8.13 -1.54 3.69
N ARG A 12 -8.28 -0.21 3.86
CA ARG A 12 -7.18 0.76 3.79
C ARG A 12 -7.19 1.69 4.98
N THR A 13 -6.06 1.81 5.65
CA THR A 13 -5.82 2.83 6.68
C THR A 13 -5.89 4.22 6.04
N ILE A 14 -6.87 5.03 6.45
CA ILE A 14 -6.95 6.43 6.02
C ILE A 14 -6.01 7.26 6.91
N SER A 15 -4.78 7.46 6.44
CA SER A 15 -3.78 8.31 7.09
C SER A 15 -3.10 9.24 6.08
N LYS A 16 -2.58 10.38 6.54
CA LYS A 16 -1.73 11.24 5.71
C LYS A 16 -0.42 10.51 5.42
N VAL A 17 -0.02 10.45 4.15
CA VAL A 17 1.25 9.84 3.75
C VAL A 17 2.41 10.65 4.32
N ALA A 18 3.15 10.06 5.26
CA ALA A 18 4.32 10.68 5.88
C ALA A 18 5.65 10.23 5.25
N TYR A 19 5.64 9.11 4.52
CA TYR A 19 6.80 8.50 3.90
C TYR A 19 6.43 7.95 2.53
N ALA A 20 7.33 8.10 1.57
CA ALA A 20 7.25 7.46 0.27
C ALA A 20 8.63 7.07 -0.24
N LYS A 21 8.72 5.91 -0.91
CA LYS A 21 9.96 5.39 -1.49
C LYS A 21 9.75 4.95 -2.93
N TRP A 22 9.37 5.90 -3.76
CA TRP A 22 9.23 5.70 -5.21
C TRP A 22 10.55 5.26 -5.83
N LYS A 23 10.48 4.41 -6.85
CA LYS A 23 11.61 4.22 -7.77
C LYS A 23 11.84 5.56 -8.49
N PRO A 24 13.08 5.95 -8.82
CA PRO A 24 13.31 7.09 -9.70
C PRO A 24 12.45 7.01 -10.98
N GLY A 25 11.68 8.07 -11.24
CA GLY A 25 10.73 8.14 -12.35
C GLY A 25 9.28 7.83 -12.00
N GLU A 26 9.02 7.27 -10.81
CA GLU A 26 7.65 7.04 -10.30
C GLU A 26 7.27 8.12 -9.25
N PRO A 27 5.98 8.39 -9.02
CA PRO A 27 4.86 7.90 -9.82
C PRO A 27 4.88 8.49 -11.23
N SER A 28 4.59 7.69 -12.25
CA SER A 28 4.62 8.12 -13.65
C SER A 28 3.23 8.51 -14.19
N GLY A 29 2.16 8.15 -13.48
CA GLY A 29 0.77 8.56 -13.72
C GLY A 29 0.03 7.69 -14.74
N GLY A 30 -0.81 8.32 -15.57
CA GLY A 30 -1.61 7.60 -16.57
C GLY A 30 -2.84 6.92 -15.96
N ASP A 31 -3.05 5.63 -16.26
CA ASP A 31 -4.10 4.81 -15.68
C ASP A 31 -3.62 3.95 -14.49
N GLU A 32 -2.42 4.21 -14.01
CA GLU A 32 -1.80 3.54 -12.87
C GLU A 32 -2.03 4.31 -11.56
N HIS A 33 -2.92 3.82 -10.70
CA HIS A 33 -3.40 4.57 -9.53
C HIS A 33 -3.28 3.82 -8.20
N CYS A 34 -2.58 2.69 -8.18
CA CYS A 34 -2.41 1.86 -6.99
C CYS A 34 -0.92 1.66 -6.66
N VAL A 35 -0.54 1.79 -5.39
CA VAL A 35 0.85 1.62 -4.97
C VAL A 35 1.21 0.14 -4.91
N VAL A 36 2.30 -0.23 -5.58
CA VAL A 36 2.86 -1.58 -5.54
C VAL A 36 4.31 -1.52 -5.08
N LEU A 37 4.70 -2.41 -4.16
CA LEU A 37 6.09 -2.60 -3.76
C LEU A 37 6.76 -3.64 -4.65
N HIS A 38 7.81 -3.25 -5.37
CA HIS A 38 8.56 -4.15 -6.25
C HIS A 38 10.00 -4.39 -5.80
N TYR A 39 10.44 -5.62 -6.02
CA TYR A 39 11.85 -5.99 -6.12
C TYR A 39 12.09 -6.58 -7.50
N TRP A 40 12.60 -5.75 -8.41
CA TRP A 40 12.91 -6.09 -9.79
C TRP A 40 14.16 -5.31 -10.22
N GLN A 41 15.32 -5.93 -9.99
CA GLN A 41 16.63 -5.29 -10.15
C GLN A 41 16.88 -4.78 -11.58
N ASP A 42 16.53 -5.59 -12.59
CA ASP A 42 16.74 -5.24 -14.00
C ASP A 42 15.96 -3.99 -14.44
N MET A 43 14.85 -3.70 -13.74
CA MET A 43 14.02 -2.50 -13.97
C MET A 43 14.30 -1.38 -12.96
N GLY A 44 15.34 -1.52 -12.13
CA GLY A 44 15.73 -0.53 -11.12
C GLY A 44 14.82 -0.46 -9.89
N PHE A 45 13.91 -1.42 -9.70
CA PHE A 45 13.10 -1.51 -8.49
C PHE A 45 13.86 -2.28 -7.40
N MET A 46 14.26 -1.58 -6.33
CA MET A 46 14.97 -2.17 -5.18
C MET A 46 14.17 -1.93 -3.89
N TRP A 47 13.09 -2.71 -3.71
CA TRP A 47 12.11 -2.48 -2.63
C TRP A 47 11.61 -1.03 -2.66
N THR A 48 11.17 -0.60 -3.84
CA THR A 48 10.68 0.75 -4.14
C THR A 48 9.27 0.66 -4.72
N TRP A 49 8.56 1.79 -4.70
CA TRP A 49 7.17 1.86 -5.11
C TRP A 49 7.01 2.14 -6.60
N ASN A 50 6.00 1.51 -7.20
CA ASN A 50 5.40 1.82 -8.49
C ASN A 50 3.97 2.31 -8.26
N ASP A 51 3.49 3.29 -9.02
CA ASP A 51 2.06 3.48 -9.22
C ASP A 51 1.67 2.53 -10.34
N GLY A 52 1.08 1.39 -10.01
CA GLY A 52 0.66 0.36 -10.97
C GLY A 52 -0.84 0.40 -11.26
N HIS A 53 -1.26 -0.23 -12.35
CA HIS A 53 -2.69 -0.44 -12.62
C HIS A 53 -3.38 -1.19 -11.47
N CYS A 54 -4.49 -0.63 -10.97
CA CYS A 54 -5.23 -1.19 -9.84
C CYS A 54 -5.87 -2.55 -10.09
N VAL A 55 -6.03 -2.93 -11.36
CA VAL A 55 -6.62 -4.22 -11.77
C VAL A 55 -5.60 -5.34 -11.87
N THR A 56 -4.31 -5.04 -11.66
CA THR A 56 -3.25 -6.05 -11.67
C THR A 56 -3.40 -7.00 -10.48
N GLU A 57 -3.49 -8.30 -10.74
CA GLU A 57 -3.53 -9.31 -9.68
C GLU A 57 -2.14 -9.50 -9.06
N LEU A 58 -1.99 -9.11 -7.79
CA LEU A 58 -0.74 -9.17 -7.04
C LEU A 58 -0.99 -9.68 -5.62
N THR A 59 0.06 -10.19 -4.97
CA THR A 59 0.02 -10.51 -3.54
C THR A 59 0.07 -9.23 -2.70
N ALA A 60 -0.93 -9.05 -1.83
CA ALA A 60 -0.98 -7.91 -0.91
C ALA A 60 -0.23 -8.21 0.40
N ILE A 61 0.38 -7.17 0.98
CA ILE A 61 0.88 -7.18 2.36
C ILE A 61 -0.21 -6.54 3.22
N CYS A 62 -0.68 -7.26 4.24
CA CYS A 62 -1.71 -6.77 5.16
C CYS A 62 -1.09 -6.29 6.47
N GLU A 63 -1.60 -5.19 7.00
CA GLU A 63 -1.37 -4.77 8.38
C GLU A 63 -2.62 -5.07 9.23
N PRO A 64 -2.48 -5.55 10.48
CA PRO A 64 -3.61 -5.71 11.39
C PRO A 64 -4.13 -4.33 11.84
N ILE A 65 -5.46 -4.20 11.99
CA ILE A 65 -6.14 -2.98 12.49
C ILE A 65 -6.00 -2.84 14.02
N GLU A 66 -5.50 -3.86 14.70
CA GLU A 66 -5.30 -3.83 16.14
C GLU A 66 -4.25 -2.78 16.51
N ASN A 67 -4.43 -2.12 17.67
CA ASN A 67 -3.37 -1.34 18.32
C ASN A 67 -2.25 -2.30 18.78
N VAL A 68 -1.55 -2.88 17.82
CA VAL A 68 -0.43 -3.77 18.04
C VAL A 68 0.72 -2.90 18.54
N SER A 69 0.91 -2.91 19.86
CA SER A 69 2.01 -2.22 20.54
C SER A 69 3.40 -2.79 20.21
N CYS A 70 3.48 -3.88 19.43
CA CYS A 70 4.75 -4.49 19.06
C CYS A 70 5.34 -3.92 17.78
N ILE A 71 5.86 -2.69 17.88
CA ILE A 71 7.22 -2.51 17.35
C ILE A 71 8.11 -3.19 18.39
N GLU A 72 8.35 -4.50 18.25
CA GLU A 72 9.54 -5.05 18.86
C GLU A 72 10.70 -4.31 18.21
N GLN A 73 11.31 -3.41 18.97
CA GLN A 73 12.59 -2.84 18.61
C GLN A 73 13.52 -4.02 18.42
N PHE A 74 13.87 -4.33 17.17
CA PHE A 74 14.94 -5.26 16.86
C PHE A 74 16.19 -4.76 17.60
N LYS A 75 16.51 -5.41 18.72
CA LYS A 75 17.76 -5.23 19.46
C LYS A 75 18.86 -6.02 18.77
#